data_AF-A0A840NHP9-F1
#
_entry.id   AF-A0A840NHP9-F1
#
_cell.length_a   1.000
_cell.length_b   1.000
_cell.length_c   1.000
_cell.angle_alpha   90.00
_cell.angle_beta   90.00
_cell.angle_gamma   90.00
#
_symmetry.space_group_name_H-M   'P 1'
#
loop_
_entity.id
_entity.type
_entity.pdbx_description
1 polymer ?
#
loop_
_entity_poly.entity_id
_entity_poly.type
_entity_poly.pdbx_seq_one_letter_code
_entity_poly.pdbx_strand_id
1 'polypeptide(L)'
;MTQAGFRDALAAQFPRREFTYGGYSAGACVAGPDLRGIDLMDDPAVLPDGYSSTAAPECLGLVPYRIVPHWRSGHPESDSAENAAAHLAEHGSAHRCLRDGEAVNVHDITGPAA
;
A
#
# COMPACT_ATOMS: atom_id res chain seq x y z
N MET A 1 -10.98 -2.30 4.16
CA MET A 1 -11.20 -0.87 3.88
C MET A 1 -12.46 -0.59 3.06
N THR A 2 -12.67 -1.31 1.95
CA THR A 2 -13.81 -1.14 1.03
C THR A 2 -15.17 -1.10 1.72
N GLN A 3 -15.55 -2.16 2.45
CA GLN A 3 -16.87 -2.26 3.09
C GLN A 3 -17.14 -1.15 4.12
N ALA A 4 -16.09 -0.60 4.74
CA ALA A 4 -16.21 0.49 5.71
C ALA A 4 -16.22 1.89 5.07
N GLY A 5 -16.08 2.01 3.75
CA GLY A 5 -16.08 3.30 3.03
C GLY A 5 -14.85 4.17 3.32
N PHE A 6 -13.74 3.58 3.76
CA PHE A 6 -12.58 4.36 4.22
C PHE A 6 -11.93 5.19 3.12
N ARG A 7 -11.84 4.65 1.89
CA ARG A 7 -11.29 5.40 0.73
C ARG A 7 -12.09 6.68 0.47
N ASP A 8 -13.41 6.59 0.52
CA ASP A 8 -14.30 7.73 0.25
C ASP A 8 -14.21 8.77 1.37
N ALA A 9 -14.16 8.31 2.63
CA ALA A 9 -13.94 9.20 3.77
C ALA A 9 -12.60 9.94 3.67
N LEU A 10 -11.53 9.24 3.24
CA LEU A 10 -10.22 9.84 3.03
C LEU A 10 -10.23 10.83 1.86
N ALA A 11 -10.85 10.47 0.73
CA ALA A 11 -10.97 11.35 -0.43
C ALA A 11 -11.67 12.68 -0.09
N ALA A 12 -12.64 12.65 0.82
CA ALA A 12 -13.30 13.85 1.33
C ALA A 12 -12.39 14.75 2.19
N GLN A 13 -11.34 14.20 2.82
CA GLN A 13 -10.38 14.97 3.61
C GLN A 13 -9.16 15.43 2.80
N PHE A 14 -8.86 14.74 1.71
CA PHE A 14 -7.64 14.93 0.92
C PHE A 14 -7.35 16.36 0.42
N PRO A 15 -8.37 17.21 0.10
CA PRO A 15 -8.12 18.60 -0.28
C PRO A 15 -7.56 19.49 0.85
N ARG A 16 -7.57 19.02 2.11
CA ARG A 16 -7.14 19.80 3.27
C ARG A 16 -5.62 19.72 3.41
N ARG A 17 -4.94 20.87 3.46
CA ARG A 17 -3.47 20.96 3.54
C ARG A 17 -2.90 20.33 4.81
N GLU A 18 -3.68 20.28 5.88
CA GLU A 18 -3.26 19.73 7.17
C GLU A 18 -3.44 18.20 7.23
N PHE A 19 -4.09 17.60 6.23
CA PHE A 19 -4.31 16.16 6.21
C PHE A 19 -3.02 15.42 5.88
N THR A 20 -2.67 14.44 6.71
CA THR A 20 -1.52 13.56 6.50
C THR A 20 -1.97 12.11 6.63
N TYR A 21 -1.59 11.29 5.67
CA TYR A 21 -1.74 9.84 5.74
C TYR A 21 -0.41 9.21 6.16
N GLY A 22 -0.41 8.45 7.26
CA GLY A 22 0.72 7.64 7.70
C GLY A 22 0.34 6.16 7.69
N GLY A 23 1.04 5.36 6.88
CA GLY A 23 0.81 3.92 6.76
C GLY A 23 2.04 3.12 7.16
N TYR A 24 1.86 2.09 7.99
CA TYR A 24 2.90 1.13 8.36
C TYR A 24 2.54 -0.26 7.83
N SER A 25 3.54 -0.99 7.30
CA SER A 25 3.37 -2.35 6.74
C SER A 25 2.19 -2.40 5.76
N ALA A 26 1.14 -3.19 6.01
CA ALA A 26 -0.08 -3.23 5.20
C ALA A 26 -0.71 -1.84 4.96
N GLY A 27 -0.60 -0.90 5.90
CA GLY A 27 -1.01 0.50 5.74
C GLY A 27 -0.21 1.25 4.67
N ALA A 28 1.07 0.92 4.49
CA ALA A 28 1.86 1.45 3.38
C ALA A 28 1.47 0.79 2.05
N CYS A 29 1.21 -0.53 2.04
CA CYS A 29 0.77 -1.27 0.84
C CYS A 29 -0.50 -0.67 0.23
N VAL A 30 -1.51 -0.39 1.05
CA VAL A 30 -2.80 0.17 0.59
C VAL A 30 -2.70 1.62 0.13
N ALA A 31 -1.58 2.31 0.33
CA ALA A 31 -1.36 3.64 -0.24
C ALA A 31 -1.15 3.61 -1.75
N GLY A 32 -0.77 2.45 -2.30
CA GLY A 32 -0.56 2.25 -3.74
C GLY A 32 -1.86 2.17 -4.56
N PRO A 33 -1.76 1.82 -5.85
CA PRO A 33 -2.90 1.72 -6.74
C PRO A 33 -3.74 0.44 -6.55
N ASP A 34 -3.11 -0.68 -6.17
CA ASP A 34 -3.74 -1.97 -5.91
C ASP A 34 -2.81 -2.85 -5.03
N LEU A 35 -3.23 -4.09 -4.73
CA LEU A 35 -2.48 -5.07 -3.92
C LEU A 35 -1.76 -6.14 -4.75
N ARG A 36 -1.61 -5.98 -6.08
CA ARG A 36 -0.90 -6.99 -6.89
C ARG A 36 0.54 -7.14 -6.40
N GLY A 37 1.01 -8.37 -6.27
CA GLY A 37 2.32 -8.72 -5.73
C GLY A 37 2.35 -8.75 -4.19
N ILE A 38 1.49 -7.98 -3.51
CA ILE A 38 1.36 -8.02 -2.05
C ILE A 38 0.58 -9.27 -1.60
N ASP A 39 -0.27 -9.81 -2.47
CA ASP A 39 -0.92 -11.11 -2.32
C ASP A 39 0.06 -12.31 -2.24
N LEU A 40 1.35 -12.09 -2.54
CA LEU A 40 2.42 -13.06 -2.32
C LEU A 40 3.01 -13.01 -0.90
N MET A 41 2.66 -11.96 -0.13
CA MET A 41 3.05 -11.76 1.27
C MET A 41 1.90 -12.08 2.21
N ASP A 42 0.72 -11.52 1.92
CA ASP A 42 -0.50 -11.67 2.71
C ASP A 42 -1.56 -12.47 1.95
N ASP A 43 -2.20 -13.44 2.61
CA ASP A 43 -3.25 -14.26 2.01
C ASP A 43 -4.54 -13.44 1.80
N PRO A 44 -4.98 -13.20 0.54
CA PRO A 44 -6.19 -12.43 0.25
C PRO A 44 -7.49 -13.11 0.70
N ALA A 45 -7.46 -14.41 1.03
CA ALA A 45 -8.61 -15.14 1.55
C ALA A 45 -8.84 -14.91 3.05
N VAL A 46 -7.86 -14.34 3.77
CA VAL A 46 -7.99 -14.05 5.21
C VAL A 46 -8.81 -12.77 5.39
N LEU A 47 -10.03 -12.92 5.89
CA LEU A 47 -10.96 -11.82 6.13
C LEU A 47 -11.39 -11.77 7.60
N PRO A 48 -11.55 -10.57 8.19
CA PRO A 48 -12.13 -10.44 9.52
C PRO A 48 -13.61 -10.87 9.55
N ASP A 49 -14.09 -11.30 10.71
CA ASP A 49 -15.50 -11.65 10.91
C ASP A 49 -16.44 -10.51 10.47
N GLY A 50 -17.45 -10.86 9.66
CA GLY A 50 -18.43 -9.90 9.14
C GLY A 50 -18.01 -9.16 7.87
N TYR A 51 -16.82 -9.40 7.34
CA TYR A 51 -16.42 -8.87 6.02
C TYR A 51 -16.82 -9.82 4.90
N SER A 52 -17.38 -9.25 3.82
CA SER A 52 -17.75 -10.02 2.64
C SER A 52 -16.52 -10.40 1.80
N SER A 53 -16.42 -11.66 1.40
CA SER A 53 -15.43 -12.14 0.43
C SER A 53 -15.68 -11.67 -1.00
N THR A 54 -16.85 -11.11 -1.28
CA THR A 54 -17.18 -10.52 -2.59
C THR A 54 -16.76 -9.06 -2.70
N ALA A 55 -16.36 -8.42 -1.60
CA ALA A 55 -15.89 -7.05 -1.62
C ALA A 55 -14.45 -7.00 -2.13
N ALA A 56 -14.26 -6.53 -3.37
CA ALA A 56 -12.92 -6.33 -3.90
C ALA A 56 -12.12 -5.36 -3.02
N PRO A 57 -10.87 -5.66 -2.65
CA PRO A 57 -10.04 -4.76 -1.87
C PRO A 57 -9.69 -3.53 -2.72
N GLU A 58 -10.05 -2.36 -2.21
CA GLU A 58 -9.70 -1.08 -2.82
C GLU A 58 -8.54 -0.45 -2.07
N CYS A 59 -7.49 -0.06 -2.81
CA CYS A 59 -6.41 0.76 -2.28
C CYS A 59 -6.75 2.26 -2.39
N LEU A 60 -5.93 3.07 -1.75
CA LEU A 60 -6.14 4.51 -1.62
C LEU A 60 -5.64 5.31 -2.83
N GLY A 61 -4.70 4.78 -3.61
CA GLY A 61 -4.17 5.45 -4.79
C GLY A 61 -3.42 6.75 -4.48
N LEU A 62 -2.78 6.85 -3.31
CA LEU A 62 -2.04 8.04 -2.85
C LEU A 62 -0.67 8.17 -3.52
N VAL A 63 -0.10 7.05 -3.96
CA VAL A 63 1.17 7.00 -4.71
C VAL A 63 1.02 6.15 -5.97
N PRO A 64 1.75 6.48 -7.05
CA PRO A 64 1.61 5.79 -8.35
C PRO A 64 2.39 4.46 -8.43
N TYR A 65 2.78 3.88 -7.29
CA TYR A 65 3.57 2.65 -7.21
C TYR A 65 3.14 1.81 -6.01
N ARG A 66 3.46 0.52 -6.03
CA ARG A 66 3.25 -0.38 -4.89
C ARG A 66 4.40 -0.23 -3.89
N ILE A 67 4.12 -0.38 -2.61
CA ILE A 67 5.15 -0.39 -1.57
C ILE A 67 5.26 -1.83 -1.07
N VAL A 68 6.47 -2.39 -1.14
CA VAL A 68 6.80 -3.72 -0.61
C VAL A 68 7.55 -3.52 0.71
N PRO A 69 6.89 -3.73 1.86
CA PRO A 69 7.52 -3.55 3.17
C PRO A 69 8.43 -4.72 3.51
N HIS A 70 9.18 -4.61 4.61
CA HIS A 70 9.98 -5.70 5.19
C HIS A 70 11.05 -6.29 4.27
N TRP A 71 11.33 -5.65 3.13
CA TRP A 71 12.26 -6.15 2.12
C TRP A 71 13.66 -6.19 2.71
N ARG A 72 14.34 -7.35 2.63
CA ARG A 72 15.71 -7.55 3.14
C ARG A 72 15.92 -7.05 4.57
N SER A 73 14.99 -7.43 5.43
CA SER A 73 14.94 -7.02 6.84
C SER A 73 15.03 -8.23 7.75
N GLY A 74 15.28 -7.99 9.05
CA GLY A 74 15.22 -9.02 10.08
C GLY A 74 13.78 -9.39 10.45
N HIS A 75 12.92 -9.59 9.45
CA HIS A 75 11.48 -9.79 9.60
C HIS A 75 11.06 -11.16 9.03
N PRO A 76 10.11 -11.88 9.65
CA PRO A 76 9.61 -13.16 9.13
C PRO A 76 9.09 -13.10 7.69
N GLU A 77 8.62 -11.92 7.25
CA GLU A 77 8.08 -11.68 5.91
C GLU A 77 9.14 -11.23 4.90
N SER A 78 10.43 -11.21 5.25
CA SER A 78 11.47 -10.71 4.33
C SER A 78 11.57 -11.57 3.06
N ASP A 79 11.44 -12.89 3.17
CA ASP A 79 11.52 -13.78 2.01
C ASP A 79 10.33 -13.59 1.06
N SER A 80 9.11 -13.43 1.61
CA SER A 80 7.92 -13.14 0.80
C SER A 80 7.99 -11.73 0.19
N ALA A 81 8.52 -10.74 0.90
CA ALA A 81 8.79 -9.41 0.37
C ALA A 81 9.78 -9.44 -0.80
N GLU A 82 10.83 -10.25 -0.75
CA GLU A 82 11.76 -10.41 -1.87
C GLU A 82 11.10 -11.07 -3.08
N ASN A 83 10.25 -12.08 -2.86
CA ASN A 83 9.46 -12.71 -3.93
C ASN A 83 8.47 -11.72 -4.57
N ALA A 84 7.78 -10.93 -3.76
CA ALA A 84 6.87 -9.89 -4.22
C ALA A 84 7.59 -8.83 -5.08
N ALA A 85 8.73 -8.34 -4.61
CA ALA A 85 9.55 -7.39 -5.35
C ALA A 85 10.04 -7.96 -6.69
N ALA A 86 10.52 -9.22 -6.69
CA ALA A 86 10.96 -9.89 -7.91
C ALA A 86 9.80 -10.06 -8.92
N HIS A 87 8.63 -10.51 -8.45
CA HIS A 87 7.43 -10.64 -9.28
C HIS A 87 7.02 -9.30 -9.90
N LEU A 88 6.98 -8.23 -9.10
CA LEU A 88 6.63 -6.89 -9.58
C LEU A 88 7.64 -6.37 -10.61
N ALA A 89 8.94 -6.62 -10.40
CA ALA A 89 9.99 -6.26 -11.34
C ALA A 89 9.84 -7.01 -12.68
N GLU A 90 9.61 -8.32 -12.63
CA GLU A 90 9.41 -9.16 -13.83
C GLU A 90 8.23 -8.68 -14.68
N HIS A 91 7.16 -8.21 -14.03
CA HIS A 91 5.94 -7.73 -14.68
C HIS A 91 5.97 -6.24 -15.03
N GLY A 92 7.11 -5.56 -14.85
CA GLY A 92 7.25 -4.12 -15.13
C GLY A 92 6.34 -3.23 -14.28
N SER A 93 5.90 -3.73 -13.13
CA SER A 93 5.01 -3.00 -12.22
C SER A 93 5.80 -2.06 -11.33
N ALA A 94 5.50 -0.77 -11.38
CA ALA A 94 6.16 0.23 -10.55
C ALA A 94 5.97 -0.10 -9.05
N HIS A 95 7.10 -0.24 -8.34
CA HIS A 95 7.14 -0.57 -6.93
C HIS A 95 8.34 0.06 -6.24
N ARG A 96 8.26 0.19 -4.91
CA ARG A 96 9.36 0.58 -4.02
C ARG A 96 9.45 -0.41 -2.88
N CYS A 97 10.64 -0.96 -2.69
CA CYS A 97 10.94 -1.79 -1.52
C CYS A 97 11.36 -0.89 -0.35
N LEU A 98 10.91 -1.25 0.86
CA LEU A 98 11.34 -0.63 2.10
C LEU A 98 11.88 -1.68 3.05
N ARG A 99 13.04 -1.40 3.63
CA ARG A 99 13.55 -2.13 4.80
C ARG A 99 12.84 -1.64 6.06
N ASP A 100 12.83 -2.45 7.09
CA ASP A 100 12.35 -2.03 8.40
C ASP A 100 13.13 -0.80 8.90
N GLY A 101 12.39 0.24 9.30
CA GLY A 101 12.93 1.54 9.70
C GLY A 101 13.06 2.55 8.55
N GLU A 102 12.90 2.15 7.29
CA GLU A 102 12.80 3.08 6.17
C GLU A 102 11.38 3.61 6.01
N ALA A 103 11.27 4.81 5.43
CA ALA A 103 10.01 5.45 5.14
C ALA A 103 10.03 6.13 3.78
N VAL A 104 8.87 6.18 3.14
CA VAL A 104 8.62 7.05 2.00
C VAL A 104 7.81 8.25 2.46
N ASN A 105 8.43 9.42 2.37
CA ASN A 105 7.73 10.69 2.59
C ASN A 105 7.38 11.29 1.23
N VAL A 106 6.09 11.54 1.00
CA VAL A 106 5.60 12.23 -0.19
C VAL A 106 5.06 13.58 0.27
N HIS A 107 5.65 14.65 -0.25
CA HIS A 107 5.20 16.01 -0.04
C HIS A 107 4.70 16.55 -1.37
N ASP A 108 3.58 17.28 -1.33
CA ASP A 108 3.12 18.14 -2.41
C ASP A 108 2.91 17.44 -3.77
N ILE A 109 1.83 16.66 -3.89
CA ILE A 109 1.41 16.08 -5.18
C ILE A 109 0.61 17.05 -6.07
N THR A 110 0.36 18.29 -5.60
CA THR A 110 -0.31 19.35 -6.36
C THR A 110 0.17 20.74 -5.95
N GLY A 111 1.36 21.12 -6.41
CA GLY A 111 1.78 22.52 -6.48
C GLY A 111 2.36 22.82 -7.86
N PRO A 112 2.05 23.96 -8.52
CA PRO A 112 2.79 24.34 -9.71
C PRO A 112 4.27 24.54 -9.34
N ALA A 113 5.17 24.16 -10.23
CA ALA A 113 6.58 24.51 -10.12
C ALA A 113 6.70 26.03 -9.94
N ALA A 114 7.36 26.45 -8.86
CA ALA A 114 7.73 27.84 -8.63
C ALA A 114 8.79 28.29 -9.64
#